data_AF-A0A2D8QU68-F1
#
_entry.id   AF-A0A2D8QU68-F1
#
_cell.length_a   1.000
_cell.length_b   1.000
_cell.length_c   1.000
_cell.angle_alpha   90.00
_cell.angle_beta   90.00
_cell.angle_gamma   90.00
#
_symmetry.space_group_name_H-M   'P 1'
#
loop_
_entity.id
_entity.type
_entity.pdbx_description
1 polymer ?
#
loop_
_entity_poly.entity_id
_entity_poly.type
_entity_poly.pdbx_seq_one_letter_code
_entity_poly.pdbx_strand_id
1 'polypeptide(L)'
;MRYQDEALEELPKLEVLIGSVCFLMTRYSLNPTNELARAVSEHFELLYLHPDCHSPVLQDVGQRLAKQWEMLWSTRSAGSDIERPHLH
;
A
#
# COMPACT_ATOMS: atom_id res chain seq x y z
N MET A 1 -10.13 -0.39 -38.29
CA MET A 1 -8.68 -0.35 -37.96
C MET A 1 -8.37 1.03 -37.40
N ARG A 2 -7.64 1.06 -36.27
CA ARG A 2 -7.00 2.20 -35.58
C ARG A 2 -7.65 2.71 -34.28
N TYR A 3 -6.96 2.31 -33.20
CA TYR A 3 -6.66 2.97 -31.92
C TYR A 3 -7.79 3.17 -30.91
N GLN A 4 -8.10 2.08 -30.21
CA GLN A 4 -8.33 2.14 -28.77
C GLN A 4 -7.22 1.32 -28.11
N ASP A 5 -6.00 1.86 -28.13
CA ASP A 5 -5.05 1.57 -27.07
C ASP A 5 -5.55 2.40 -25.89
N GLU A 6 -6.28 1.75 -24.99
CA GLU A 6 -6.55 2.28 -23.66
C GLU A 6 -5.20 2.75 -23.10
N ALA A 7 -5.14 3.99 -22.63
CA ALA A 7 -3.97 4.52 -21.98
C ALA A 7 -3.58 3.56 -20.85
N LEU A 8 -2.61 2.68 -21.11
CA LEU A 8 -1.78 2.08 -20.08
C LEU A 8 -1.17 3.28 -19.38
N GLU A 9 -1.80 3.74 -18.30
CA GLU A 9 -1.21 4.75 -17.43
C GLU A 9 0.20 4.23 -17.11
N GLU A 10 1.18 4.91 -17.69
CA GLU A 10 2.57 4.50 -17.60
C GLU A 10 2.90 4.48 -16.10
N LEU A 11 3.19 3.29 -15.56
CA LEU A 11 3.46 3.16 -14.14
C LEU A 11 4.56 4.16 -13.75
N PRO A 12 4.47 4.81 -12.57
CA PRO A 12 5.52 5.72 -12.13
C PRO A 12 6.86 4.99 -12.09
N LYS A 13 7.95 5.68 -12.42
CA LYS A 13 9.31 5.13 -12.35
C LYS A 13 9.53 4.37 -11.04
N LEU A 14 10.19 3.22 -11.11
CA LEU A 14 10.43 2.35 -9.96
C LEU A 14 11.01 3.09 -8.74
N GLU A 15 11.98 3.99 -8.96
CA GLU A 15 12.60 4.81 -7.90
C GLU A 15 11.59 5.72 -7.17
N VAL A 16 10.57 6.21 -7.88
CA VAL A 16 9.50 7.03 -7.33
C VAL A 16 8.58 6.18 -6.47
N LEU A 17 8.22 4.96 -6.92
CA LEU A 17 7.41 4.03 -6.12
C LEU A 17 8.12 3.63 -4.83
N ILE A 18 9.41 3.26 -4.91
CA ILE A 18 10.23 2.92 -3.74
C ILE A 18 10.32 4.10 -2.77
N GLY A 19 10.65 5.30 -3.28
CA GLY A 19 10.75 6.50 -2.45
C GLY A 19 9.41 6.84 -1.77
N SER A 20 8.31 6.71 -2.50
CA SER A 20 6.96 6.97 -1.99
C SER A 20 6.56 5.97 -0.90
N VAL A 21 6.83 4.67 -1.09
CA VAL A 21 6.50 3.65 -0.07
C VAL A 21 7.33 3.88 1.21
N CYS A 22 8.62 4.19 1.09
CA CYS A 22 9.47 4.51 2.24
C CYS A 22 8.98 5.76 2.98
N PHE A 23 8.58 6.80 2.23
CA PHE A 23 7.99 8.00 2.81
C PHE A 23 6.69 7.68 3.56
N LEU A 24 5.77 6.94 2.95
CA LEU A 24 4.49 6.57 3.56
C LEU A 24 4.67 5.71 4.82
N MET A 25 5.57 4.73 4.79
CA MET A 25 5.91 3.92 5.97
C MET A 25 6.50 4.79 7.11
N THR A 26 7.33 5.78 6.76
CA THR A 26 7.88 6.74 7.73
C THR A 26 6.77 7.63 8.30
N ARG A 27 5.81 8.07 7.48
CA ARG A 27 4.66 8.84 7.96
C ARG A 27 3.76 8.00 8.87
N TYR A 28 3.54 6.73 8.52
CA TYR A 28 2.75 5.81 9.31
C TYR A 28 3.39 5.55 10.68
N SER A 29 4.71 5.36 10.76
CA SER A 29 5.40 5.12 12.03
C SER A 29 5.30 6.31 13.00
N LEU A 30 5.22 7.54 12.47
CA LEU A 30 5.05 8.76 13.25
C LEU A 30 3.59 9.03 13.65
N ASN A 31 2.63 8.75 12.75
CA ASN A 31 1.21 8.95 12.99
C ASN A 31 0.37 7.84 12.32
N PRO A 32 0.12 6.72 13.03
CA PRO A 32 -0.56 5.57 12.45
C PRO A 32 -2.04 5.85 12.14
N THR A 33 -2.36 5.91 10.84
CA THR A 33 -3.72 6.08 10.32
C THR A 33 -4.07 4.96 9.34
N ASN A 34 -5.36 4.67 9.18
CA ASN A 34 -5.82 3.63 8.25
C ASN A 34 -5.54 4.03 6.80
N GLU A 35 -5.67 5.32 6.50
CA GLU A 35 -5.39 5.89 5.18
C GLU A 35 -3.93 5.69 4.78
N LEU A 36 -2.99 5.90 5.72
CA LEU A 36 -1.58 5.65 5.47
C LEU A 36 -1.28 4.16 5.31
N ALA A 37 -1.85 3.30 6.15
CA ALA A 37 -1.66 1.85 6.00
C ALA A 37 -2.22 1.32 4.67
N ARG A 38 -3.39 1.82 4.24
CA ARG A 38 -3.98 1.53 2.94
C ARG A 38 -3.09 2.01 1.79
N ALA A 39 -2.63 3.25 1.85
CA ALA A 39 -1.74 3.80 0.83
C ALA A 39 -0.44 3.01 0.71
N VAL A 40 0.16 2.57 1.82
CA VAL A 40 1.34 1.69 1.80
C VAL A 40 1.04 0.35 1.10
N SER A 41 -0.10 -0.27 1.41
CA SER A 41 -0.54 -1.51 0.76
C SER A 41 -0.64 -1.35 -0.76
N GLU A 42 -1.38 -0.32 -1.22
CA GLU A 42 -1.57 -0.01 -2.64
C GLU A 42 -0.23 0.26 -3.35
N HIS A 43 0.73 0.92 -2.69
CA HIS A 43 2.05 1.17 -3.27
C HIS A 43 2.91 -0.10 -3.38
N PHE A 44 2.78 -1.06 -2.45
CA PHE A 44 3.43 -2.36 -2.60
C PHE A 44 2.81 -3.18 -3.74
N GLU A 45 1.50 -3.03 -4.00
CA GLU A 45 0.84 -3.63 -5.16
C GLU A 45 1.41 -3.10 -6.47
N LEU A 46 1.51 -1.78 -6.60
CA LEU A 46 2.15 -1.15 -7.76
C LEU A 46 3.60 -1.61 -7.92
N LEU A 47 4.34 -1.79 -6.82
CA LEU A 47 5.73 -2.22 -6.85
C LEU A 47 5.88 -3.63 -7.42
N TYR A 48 5.09 -4.63 -6.97
CA TYR A 48 5.24 -5.99 -7.49
C TYR A 48 4.66 -6.19 -8.89
N LEU A 49 3.73 -5.32 -9.32
CA LEU A 49 3.20 -5.28 -10.69
C LEU A 49 4.11 -4.50 -11.66
N HIS A 50 5.11 -3.77 -11.16
CA HIS A 50 5.97 -2.94 -12.00
C HIS A 50 6.83 -3.78 -12.95
N PRO A 51 6.94 -3.41 -14.25
CA PRO A 51 7.73 -4.17 -15.22
C PRO A 51 9.20 -4.29 -14.80
N ASP A 52 9.81 -3.25 -14.23
CA ASP A 52 11.20 -3.35 -13.75
C ASP A 52 11.39 -4.30 -12.54
N CYS A 53 10.31 -4.75 -11.90
CA CYS A 53 10.33 -5.72 -10.81
C CYS A 53 10.12 -7.18 -11.29
N HIS A 54 10.89 -7.60 -12.30
CA HIS A 54 10.85 -8.98 -12.82
C HIS A 54 11.49 -10.04 -11.90
N SER A 55 12.16 -9.63 -10.81
CA SER A 55 12.75 -10.58 -9.87
C SER A 55 11.64 -11.31 -9.10
N PRO A 56 11.56 -12.66 -9.17
CA PRO A 56 10.56 -13.43 -8.41
C PRO A 56 10.62 -13.15 -6.90
N VAL A 57 11.82 -12.84 -6.39
CA VAL A 57 12.02 -12.49 -4.98
C VAL A 57 11.36 -11.15 -4.66
N LEU A 58 11.53 -10.14 -5.52
CA LEU A 58 10.91 -8.82 -5.31
C LEU A 58 9.39 -8.90 -5.43
N GLN A 59 8.88 -9.73 -6.34
CA GLN A 59 7.45 -9.96 -6.48
C GLN A 59 6.84 -10.63 -5.24
N ASP A 60 7.45 -11.71 -4.74
CA ASP A 60 7.00 -12.39 -3.52
C ASP A 60 7.07 -11.46 -2.30
N VAL A 61 8.16 -10.71 -2.14
CA VAL A 61 8.30 -9.74 -1.06
C VAL A 61 7.24 -8.63 -1.15
N GLY A 62 7.06 -8.02 -2.32
CA GLY A 62 6.05 -6.98 -2.52
C GLY A 62 4.63 -7.47 -2.25
N GLN A 63 4.28 -8.67 -2.74
CA GLN A 63 2.96 -9.27 -2.49
C GLN A 63 2.73 -9.56 -1.00
N ARG A 64 3.73 -10.10 -0.30
CA ARG A 64 3.62 -10.37 1.15
C ARG A 64 3.47 -9.09 1.95
N LEU A 65 4.23 -8.05 1.60
CA LEU A 65 4.15 -6.76 2.27
C LEU A 65 2.79 -6.11 2.04
N ALA A 66 2.28 -6.08 0.80
CA ALA A 66 0.94 -5.58 0.51
C ALA A 66 -0.11 -6.23 1.43
N LYS A 67 -0.16 -7.57 1.49
CA LYS A 67 -1.09 -8.30 2.37
C LYS A 67 -0.92 -7.98 3.85
N GLN A 68 0.33 -7.82 4.33
CA GLN A 68 0.56 -7.46 5.72
C GLN A 68 0.01 -6.08 6.06
N TRP A 69 0.21 -5.11 5.17
CA TRP A 69 -0.33 -3.77 5.32
C TRP A 69 -1.85 -3.75 5.17
N GLU A 70 -2.41 -4.58 4.29
CA GLU A 70 -3.86 -4.77 4.15
C GLU A 70 -4.53 -5.18 5.45
N MET A 71 -3.94 -6.15 6.15
CA MET A 71 -4.44 -6.62 7.44
C MET A 71 -4.47 -5.49 8.48
N LEU A 72 -3.49 -4.57 8.48
CA LEU A 72 -3.41 -3.47 9.45
C LEU A 72 -4.57 -2.49 9.34
N TRP A 73 -5.02 -2.16 8.12
CA TRP A 73 -6.15 -1.25 7.95
C TRP A 73 -7.50 -1.96 7.91
N SER A 74 -7.54 -3.23 7.51
CA SER A 74 -8.76 -4.05 7.52
C SER A 74 -9.23 -4.40 8.93
N THR A 75 -8.31 -4.73 9.85
CA THR A 75 -8.67 -5.05 11.25
C THR A 75 -9.12 -3.84 12.05
N ARG A 76 -8.66 -2.63 11.70
CA ARG A 76 -9.02 -1.41 12.44
C ARG A 76 -10.43 -0.89 12.12
N SER A 77 -11.03 -1.32 11.01
CA SER A 77 -12.43 -1.02 10.69
C SER A 77 -13.44 -1.80 11.55
N ALA A 78 -13.00 -2.85 12.25
CA ALA A 78 -13.86 -3.68 13.11
C ALA A 78 -13.79 -3.31 14.60
N GLY A 79 -13.07 -2.23 14.96
CA GLY A 79 -12.70 -1.91 16.34
C GLY A 79 -13.25 -0.58 16.89
N SER A 80 -14.36 -0.05 16.36
CA SER A 80 -14.94 1.22 16.83
C SER A 80 -16.17 1.09 17.74
N ASP A 81 -16.39 -0.08 18.38
CA ASP A 81 -17.44 -0.26 19.39
C ASP A 81 -16.87 -0.82 20.71
N ILE A 82 -15.86 -0.16 21.27
CA ILE A 82 -15.54 -0.33 22.69
C ILE A 82 -15.80 1.02 23.36
N GLU A 83 -17.01 1.14 23.91
CA GLU A 83 -17.41 2.18 24.83
C GLU A 83 -16.30 2.43 25.84
N ARG A 84 -15.82 3.68 25.90
CA ARG A 84 -15.00 4.14 27.02
C ARG A 84 -15.89 4.09 28.27
N PRO A 85 -15.54 3.32 29.32
CA PRO A 85 -16.28 3.41 30.57
C PRO A 85 -16.12 4.83 31.14
N HIS A 86 -17.24 5.53 31.29
CA HIS A 86 -17.33 6.77 32.03
C HIS A 86 -16.94 6.49 33.49
N LEU A 87 -15.77 6.99 33.90
CA LEU A 87 -15.42 7.09 35.31
C LEU A 87 -16.06 8.37 35.87
N HIS A 88 -17.02 8.19 36.78
CA HIS A 88 -17.50 9.21 37.70
C HIS A 88 -17.12 8.80 39.13
#